data_AF-A0A938PPE5-F1
#
_entry.id   AF-A0A938PPE5-F1
#
_cell.length_a   1.000
_cell.length_b   1.000
_cell.length_c   1.000
_cell.angle_alpha   90.00
_cell.angle_beta   90.00
_cell.angle_gamma   90.00
#
_symmetry.space_group_name_H-M   'P 1'
#
loop_
_entity.id
_entity.type
_entity.pdbx_description
1 polymer ?
#
loop_
_entity_poly.entity_id
_entity_poly.type
_entity_poly.pdbx_seq_one_letter_code
_entity_poly.pdbx_strand_id
1 'polypeptide(L)' 'MATLELADWLIVMGLAGIWLGVQIVANGRIPRQLRKGPVPTAPKGSPEAFGLFWIDQYGYIGLTLAVGGVISALIGAMS' A
#
# COMPACT_ATOMS: atom_id res chain seq x y z
N MET A 1 3.94 33.46 3.70
CA MET A 1 3.95 32.03 3.36
C MET A 1 3.39 31.31 4.57
N ALA A 2 2.28 30.61 4.46
CA ALA A 2 1.72 29.90 5.62
C ALA A 2 2.69 28.77 6.02
N THR A 3 3.04 28.69 7.30
CA THR A 3 3.82 27.58 7.85
C THR A 3 2.86 26.44 8.14
N LEU A 4 3.15 25.26 7.58
CA LEU A 4 2.39 24.05 7.87
C LEU A 4 2.84 23.49 9.21
N GLU A 5 1.89 23.20 10.09
CA GLU A 5 2.13 22.53 11.36
C GLU A 5 2.34 21.02 11.13
N LEU A 6 2.85 20.31 12.13
CA LEU A 6 3.03 18.85 12.04
C LEU A 6 1.71 18.14 11.68
N ALA A 7 0.58 18.62 12.23
CA ALA A 7 -0.75 18.10 11.94
C ALA A 7 -1.09 18.18 10.43
N ASP A 8 -0.79 19.31 9.79
CA ASP A 8 -1.01 19.50 8.36
C ASP A 8 -0.17 18.52 7.53
N TRP A 9 1.09 18.31 7.91
CA TRP A 9 1.97 17.35 7.24
C TRP A 9 1.48 15.91 7.41
N LEU A 10 0.99 15.53 8.58
CA LEU A 10 0.41 14.21 8.83
C LEU A 10 -0.83 13.97 7.96
N ILE A 11 -1.66 15.00 7.77
CA ILE A 11 -2.82 14.94 6.86
C ILE A 11 -2.36 14.81 5.40
N VAL A 12 -1.46 15.67 4.93
CA VAL A 12 -0.98 15.66 3.54
C VAL A 12 -0.32 14.33 3.19
N MET A 13 0.61 13.86 4.03
CA MET A 13 1.30 12.58 3.83
C MET A 13 0.33 11.41 3.97
N GLY A 14 -0.65 11.52 4.87
CA GLY A 14 -1.70 10.52 5.05
C GLY A 14 -2.54 10.35 3.79
N LEU A 15 -3.08 11.44 3.26
CA LEU A 15 -3.86 11.46 2.02
C LEU A 15 -3.05 10.98 0.81
N ALA A 16 -1.78 11.38 0.71
CA ALA A 16 -0.88 10.90 -0.34
C ALA A 16 -0.66 9.37 -0.24
N GLY A 17 -0.46 8.85 0.97
CA GLY A 17 -0.33 7.42 1.24
C GLY A 17 -1.60 6.64 0.88
N ILE A 18 -2.78 7.16 1.23
CA ILE A 18 -4.07 6.58 0.85
C ILE A 18 -4.19 6.51 -0.67
N TRP A 19 -4.00 7.64 -1.35
CA TRP A 19 -4.16 7.72 -2.80
C TRP A 19 -3.20 6.79 -3.54
N LEU A 20 -1.91 6.78 -3.17
CA LEU A 20 -0.91 5.93 -3.79
C LEU A 20 -1.15 4.46 -3.46
N GLY A 21 -1.42 4.15 -2.19
CA GLY A 21 -1.65 2.78 -1.74
C GLY A 21 -2.85 2.13 -2.41
N VAL A 22 -3.97 2.86 -2.52
CA VAL A 22 -5.17 2.40 -3.22
C VAL A 22 -4.89 2.13 -4.70
N GLN A 23 -4.14 3.01 -5.38
CA GLN A 23 -3.79 2.77 -6.79
C GLN A 23 -2.89 1.56 -6.99
N ILE A 24 -1.94 1.33 -6.09
CA ILE A 24 -1.09 0.14 -6.13
C ILE A 24 -1.95 -1.12 -6.00
N VAL A 25 -2.87 -1.15 -5.04
CA VAL A 25 -3.73 -2.33 -4.84
C VAL A 25 -4.71 -2.52 -5.99
N ALA A 26 -5.26 -1.44 -6.53
CA ALA A 26 -6.21 -1.49 -7.65
C ALA A 26 -5.55 -2.00 -8.95
N ASN A 27 -4.32 -1.56 -9.24
CA ASN A 27 -3.61 -1.93 -10.47
C ASN A 27 -2.76 -3.21 -10.32
N GLY A 28 -2.03 -3.34 -9.21
CA GLY A 28 -1.13 -4.45 -8.90
C GLY A 28 -1.80 -5.68 -8.31
N ARG A 29 -3.10 -5.57 -7.97
CA ARG A 29 -3.94 -6.54 -7.26
C ARG A 29 -3.55 -6.70 -5.78
N ILE A 30 -4.53 -7.14 -4.99
CA ILE A 30 -4.34 -7.55 -3.60
C ILE A 30 -3.35 -8.74 -3.56
N PRO A 31 -2.44 -8.82 -2.55
CA PRO A 31 -1.56 -9.96 -2.35
C PRO A 31 -2.31 -11.29 -2.38
N ARG A 32 -1.74 -12.30 -3.02
CA ARG A 32 -2.41 -13.60 -3.24
C ARG A 32 -2.83 -14.28 -1.94
N GLN A 33 -2.09 -14.06 -0.86
CA GLN A 33 -2.34 -14.58 0.50
C GLN A 33 -3.66 -14.07 1.10
N LEU A 34 -4.16 -12.93 0.62
CA LEU A 34 -5.41 -12.31 1.08
C LEU A 34 -6.57 -12.56 0.12
N ARG A 35 -6.32 -13.23 -1.01
CA ARG A 35 -7.31 -13.51 -2.04
C ARG A 35 -7.89 -14.91 -1.87
N LYS A 36 -9.17 -15.06 -2.20
CA LYS A 36 -9.80 -16.38 -2.35
C LYS A 36 -9.57 -16.92 -3.76
N GLY A 37 -9.53 -18.24 -3.88
CA GLY A 37 -9.47 -18.95 -5.16
C GLY A 37 -8.08 -19.49 -5.53
N PRO A 38 -7.89 -19.93 -6.78
CA PRO A 38 -6.65 -20.55 -7.24
C PRO A 38 -5.46 -19.59 -7.12
N VAL A 39 -4.38 -20.06 -6.53
CA VAL A 39 -3.14 -19.31 -6.37
C VAL A 39 -2.17 -19.74 -7.48
N PRO A 40 -1.72 -18.81 -8.36
CA PRO A 40 -0.71 -19.12 -9.35
C PRO A 40 0.59 -19.59 -8.67
N THR A 41 1.17 -20.69 -9.18
CA THR A 41 2.43 -21.26 -8.69
C THR A 41 3.44 -21.38 -9.82
N ALA A 42 4.73 -21.28 -9.50
CA ALA A 42 5.83 -21.49 -10.42
C ALA A 42 6.93 -22.36 -9.75
N PRO A 43 7.80 -23.03 -10.52
CA PRO A 43 8.90 -23.82 -9.97
C PRO A 43 9.81 -22.98 -9.07
N LYS A 44 10.26 -23.56 -7.95
CA LYS A 44 11.16 -22.88 -7.03
C LYS A 44 12.46 -22.50 -7.75
N GLY A 45 12.92 -21.27 -7.53
CA GLY A 45 14.13 -20.73 -8.15
C GLY A 45 13.93 -20.22 -9.58
N SER A 46 12.73 -20.30 -10.15
CA SER A 46 12.48 -19.74 -11.48
C SER A 46 12.25 -18.22 -11.44
N PRO A 47 12.56 -17.48 -12.52
CA PRO A 47 12.24 -16.06 -12.64
C PRO A 47 10.75 -15.76 -12.42
N GLU A 48 9.87 -16.66 -12.84
CA GLU A 48 8.42 -16.53 -12.66
C GLU A 48 8.03 -16.61 -11.18
N ALA A 49 8.67 -17.48 -10.40
CA ALA A 49 8.44 -17.55 -8.96
C ALA A 49 8.86 -16.24 -8.26
N PHE A 50 9.96 -15.63 -8.69
CA PHE A 50 10.39 -14.32 -8.20
C PHE A 50 9.41 -13.21 -8.60
N GLY A 51 8.95 -13.19 -9.86
CA GLY A 51 7.96 -12.22 -10.32
C GLY A 51 6.65 -12.31 -9.55
N LEU A 52 6.17 -13.53 -9.29
CA LEU A 52 5.01 -13.79 -8.45
C LEU A 52 5.19 -13.28 -7.01
N PHE A 53 6.36 -13.50 -6.40
CA PHE A 53 6.71 -12.93 -5.10
C PHE A 53 6.68 -11.39 -5.12
N TRP A 54 7.27 -10.78 -6.15
CA TRP A 54 7.37 -9.33 -6.24
C TRP A 54 6.01 -8.66 -6.41
N ILE A 55 5.10 -9.27 -7.16
CA ILE A 55 3.71 -8.79 -7.27
C ILE A 55 3.03 -8.79 -5.90
N ASP A 56 3.20 -9.83 -5.07
CA ASP A 56 2.64 -9.83 -3.72
C ASP A 56 3.26 -8.74 -2.85
N GLN A 57 4.59 -8.56 -2.89
CA GLN A 57 5.27 -7.51 -2.12
C GLN A 57 4.78 -6.12 -2.52
N TYR A 58 4.57 -5.89 -3.81
CA TYR A 58 4.04 -4.63 -4.30
C TYR A 58 2.61 -4.39 -3.78
N GLY A 59 1.77 -5.42 -3.76
CA GLY A 59 0.44 -5.35 -3.13
C GLY A 59 0.51 -5.04 -1.63
N TYR A 60 1.44 -5.63 -0.89
CA TYR A 60 1.64 -5.33 0.54
C TYR A 60 2.12 -3.90 0.78
N ILE A 61 3.00 -3.36 -0.07
CA ILE A 61 3.40 -1.95 -0.04
C ILE A 61 2.17 -1.06 -0.22
N GLY A 62 1.32 -1.36 -1.21
CA GLY A 62 0.09 -0.62 -1.43
C GLY A 62 -0.85 -0.63 -0.23
N LEU A 63 -1.08 -1.80 0.36
CA LEU A 63 -1.91 -1.93 1.57
C LEU A 63 -1.32 -1.17 2.76
N THR A 64 0.00 -1.25 2.95
CA THR A 64 0.69 -0.57 4.05
C THR A 64 0.59 0.95 3.90
N LEU A 65 0.80 1.48 2.70
CA LEU A 65 0.62 2.89 2.39
C LEU A 65 -0.82 3.34 2.60
N ALA A 66 -1.80 2.55 2.17
CA ALA A 66 -3.20 2.90 2.34
C ALA A 66 -3.61 2.94 3.82
N VAL A 67 -3.29 1.88 4.58
CA VAL A 67 -3.64 1.78 6.00
C VAL A 67 -2.86 2.79 6.84
N GLY A 68 -1.54 2.88 6.65
CA GLY A 68 -0.71 3.87 7.32
C GLY A 68 -1.12 5.30 6.97
N GLY A 69 -1.54 5.54 5.73
CA GLY A 69 -2.07 6.82 5.28
C GLY A 69 -3.36 7.20 6.00
N VAL A 70 -4.31 6.26 6.16
CA VAL A 70 -5.52 6.47 6.96
C VAL A 70 -5.16 6.83 8.40
N ILE A 71 -4.26 6.06 9.03
CA ILE A 71 -3.84 6.32 10.41
C ILE A 71 -3.20 7.71 10.54
N SER A 72 -2.28 8.06 9.65
CA SER A 72 -1.60 9.37 9.65
C SER A 72 -2.59 10.53 9.48
N ALA A 73 -3.54 10.41 8.54
CA ALA A 73 -4.55 11.43 8.31
C ALA A 73 -5.48 11.60 9.52
N LEU A 74 -5.88 10.50 10.16
CA LEU A 74 -6.73 10.56 11.35
C LEU A 74 -6.00 11.18 12.55
N ILE A 75 -4.73 10.83 12.78
CA ILE A 75 -3.92 11.43 13.84
C ILE A 75 -3.78 12.94 13.60
N GLY A 76 -3.44 13.34 12.37
CA GLY A 76 -3.32 14.76 12.02
C GLY A 76 -4.64 15.53 12.17
N ALA A 77 -5.77 14.92 11.81
CA ALA A 77 -7.10 15.54 11.95
C ALA A 77 -7.60 15.64 13.41
N MET A 78 -7.05 14.82 14.31
CA MET A 78 -7.40 14.81 15.74
C MET A 78 -6.43 15.62 16.62
N SER A 79 -5.32 16.09 16.06
CA SER A 79 -4.30 16.90 16.76
C SER A 79 -4.60 18.39 16.63
#